data_AF-A0A7S3PRS8-F1
#
_entry.id   AF-A0A7S3PRS8-F1
#
_cell.length_a   1.000
_cell.length_b   1.000
_cell.length_c   1.000
_cell.angle_alpha   90.00
_cell.angle_beta   90.00
_cell.angle_gamma   90.00
#
_symmetry.space_group_name_H-M   'P 1'
#
loop_
_entity.id
_entity.type
_entity.pdbx_description
1 polymer ?
#
loop_
_entity_poly.entity_id
_entity_poly.type
_entity_poly.pdbx_seq_one_letter_code
_entity_poly.pdbx_strand_id
1 'polypeptide(L)'
;KNLMKAGAAAKVLRAMDNYIRSERVQKEACGALWNLTVNDDTKKGLMKMGAVDKIFRAMNTYPKSEEVQKLTCGALRCFALNDDIARSLMEMGVGAKIIWSMDNYIKSEDVQ
;
A
#
# COMPACT_ATOMS: atom_id res chain seq x y z
N LYS A 1 -21.20 -1.12 9.89
CA LYS A 1 -20.26 -2.13 9.33
C LYS A 1 -18.83 -1.61 9.08
N ASN A 2 -18.55 -0.30 9.14
CA ASN A 2 -17.22 0.26 8.84
C ASN A 2 -16.14 0.02 9.92
N LEU A 3 -16.54 -0.13 11.19
CA LEU A 3 -15.61 -0.42 12.31
C LEU A 3 -14.87 -1.76 12.16
N MET A 4 -15.53 -2.78 11.60
CA MET A 4 -14.88 -4.09 11.38
C MET A 4 -13.76 -4.00 10.33
N LYS A 5 -13.95 -3.20 9.27
CA LYS A 5 -12.94 -2.99 8.22
C LYS A 5 -11.77 -2.16 8.72
N ALA A 6 -12.03 -1.13 9.53
CA ALA A 6 -10.99 -0.33 10.18
C ALA A 6 -10.17 -1.15 11.20
N GLY A 7 -10.83 -2.00 11.99
CA GLY A 7 -10.14 -2.91 12.92
C GLY A 7 -9.32 -3.99 12.21
N ALA A 8 -9.80 -4.48 11.06
CA ALA A 8 -9.04 -5.41 10.22
C ALA A 8 -7.80 -4.74 9.61
N ALA A 9 -7.96 -3.55 9.03
CA ALA A 9 -6.86 -2.72 8.52
C ALA A 9 -5.76 -2.51 9.57
N ALA A 10 -6.14 -2.14 10.80
CA ALA A 10 -5.21 -1.96 11.91
C ALA A 10 -4.36 -3.20 12.21
N LYS A 11 -5.00 -4.38 12.23
CA LYS A 11 -4.31 -5.65 12.45
C LYS A 11 -3.37 -6.00 11.31
N VAL A 12 -3.75 -5.73 10.07
CA VAL A 12 -2.90 -5.95 8.89
C VAL A 12 -1.65 -5.09 8.97
N LEU A 13 -1.77 -3.79 9.28
CA LEU A 13 -0.61 -2.91 9.43
C LEU A 13 0.31 -3.35 10.57
N ARG A 14 -0.26 -3.81 11.69
CA ARG A 14 0.53 -4.36 12.81
C ARG A 14 1.25 -5.65 12.43
N ALA A 15 0.63 -6.50 11.63
CA ALA A 15 1.26 -7.71 11.11
C ALA A 15 2.44 -7.36 10.19
N MET A 16 2.30 -6.33 9.34
CA MET A 16 3.42 -5.85 8.52
C MET A 16 4.61 -5.40 9.36
N ASP A 17 4.38 -4.69 10.48
CA ASP A 17 5.46 -4.26 11.37
C ASP A 17 6.13 -5.41 12.11
N ASN A 18 5.32 -6.34 12.65
CA ASN A 18 5.85 -7.46 13.43
C ASN A 18 6.60 -8.47 12.56
N TYR A 19 6.23 -8.59 11.29
CA TYR A 19 6.76 -9.61 10.37
C TYR A 19 7.41 -8.98 9.13
N ILE A 20 8.23 -7.94 9.31
CA ILE A 20 8.97 -7.27 8.22
C ILE A 20 9.82 -8.24 7.40
N ARG A 21 10.41 -9.26 8.05
CA ARG A 21 11.30 -10.24 7.41
C ARG A 21 10.58 -11.45 6.82
N SER A 22 9.25 -11.52 6.91
CA SER A 22 8.49 -12.60 6.27
C SER A 22 7.84 -12.09 4.99
N GLU A 23 8.39 -12.50 3.86
CA GLU A 23 7.88 -12.14 2.53
C GLU A 23 6.42 -12.53 2.37
N ARG A 24 6.07 -13.74 2.82
CA ARG A 24 4.69 -14.23 2.79
C ARG A 24 3.75 -13.32 3.58
N VAL A 25 4.13 -12.87 4.78
CA VAL A 25 3.27 -11.98 5.57
C VAL A 25 3.16 -10.60 4.93
N GLN A 26 4.25 -10.05 4.39
CA GLN A 26 4.19 -8.78 3.66
C GLN A 26 3.29 -8.88 2.43
N LYS A 27 3.38 -9.98 1.67
CA LYS A 27 2.54 -10.26 0.50
C LYS A 27 1.05 -10.27 0.87
N GLU A 28 0.67 -11.14 1.80
CA GLU A 28 -0.74 -11.28 2.22
C GLU A 28 -1.28 -9.98 2.82
N ALA A 29 -0.46 -9.26 3.57
CA ALA A 29 -0.84 -7.97 4.13
C ALA A 29 -1.06 -6.90 3.04
N CYS A 30 -0.18 -6.80 2.05
CA CYS A 30 -0.34 -5.86 0.94
C CYS A 30 -1.57 -6.20 0.09
N GLY A 31 -1.83 -7.48 -0.17
CA GLY A 31 -3.05 -7.93 -0.84
C GLY A 31 -4.31 -7.61 -0.05
N ALA A 32 -4.29 -7.81 1.28
CA ALA A 32 -5.39 -7.41 2.15
C ALA A 32 -5.60 -5.89 2.14
N LEU A 33 -4.53 -5.08 2.17
CA LEU A 33 -4.63 -3.63 2.07
C LEU A 33 -5.24 -3.21 0.73
N TRP A 34 -4.80 -3.79 -0.38
CA TRP A 34 -5.40 -3.52 -1.68
C TRP A 34 -6.91 -3.79 -1.68
N ASN A 35 -7.35 -4.95 -1.20
CA ASN A 35 -8.78 -5.27 -1.09
C ASN A 35 -9.54 -4.33 -0.13
N LEU A 36 -8.90 -3.85 0.93
CA LEU A 36 -9.50 -2.92 1.89
C LEU A 36 -9.57 -1.47 1.36
N THR A 37 -8.68 -1.11 0.43
CA THR A 37 -8.67 0.20 -0.25
C THR A 37 -9.76 0.36 -1.31
N VAL A 38 -10.72 -0.56 -1.45
CA VAL A 38 -11.89 -0.37 -2.32
C VAL A 38 -12.84 0.70 -1.77
N ASN A 39 -12.82 1.00 -0.46
CA ASN A 39 -13.68 2.00 0.16
C ASN A 39 -12.86 3.21 0.65
N ASP A 40 -13.26 4.41 0.25
CA ASP A 40 -12.60 5.68 0.57
C ASP A 40 -12.52 5.98 2.08
N ASP A 41 -13.53 5.60 2.88
CA ASP A 41 -13.49 5.75 4.34
C ASP A 41 -12.33 4.94 4.94
N THR A 42 -12.16 3.71 4.44
CA THR A 42 -11.07 2.83 4.86
C THR A 42 -9.73 3.37 4.40
N LYS A 43 -9.64 3.91 3.17
CA LYS A 43 -8.41 4.55 2.69
C LYS A 43 -8.00 5.73 3.57
N LYS A 44 -8.93 6.61 3.93
CA LYS A 44 -8.68 7.76 4.83
C LYS A 44 -8.20 7.28 6.20
N GLY A 45 -8.80 6.23 6.74
CA GLY A 45 -8.35 5.59 7.98
C GLY A 45 -6.93 5.03 7.86
N LEU A 46 -6.65 4.25 6.82
CA LEU A 46 -5.33 3.66 6.55
C LEU A 46 -4.23 4.71 6.37
N MET A 47 -4.55 5.81 5.69
CA MET A 47 -3.64 6.96 5.55
C MET A 47 -3.26 7.55 6.90
N LYS A 48 -4.23 7.79 7.78
CA LYS A 48 -3.97 8.27 9.15
C LYS A 48 -3.14 7.29 9.98
N MET A 49 -3.17 5.99 9.64
CA MET A 49 -2.40 4.95 10.32
C MET A 49 -1.00 4.72 9.73
N GLY A 50 -0.58 5.51 8.73
CA GLY A 50 0.73 5.37 8.10
C GLY A 50 0.85 4.13 7.22
N ALA A 51 -0.24 3.68 6.58
CA ALA A 51 -0.22 2.50 5.71
C ALA A 51 0.76 2.65 4.54
N VAL A 52 0.85 3.85 3.96
CA VAL A 52 1.72 4.13 2.82
C VAL A 52 3.19 3.94 3.16
N ASP A 53 3.65 4.40 4.32
CA ASP A 53 5.04 4.20 4.76
C ASP A 53 5.38 2.71 4.92
N LYS A 54 4.43 1.92 5.43
CA LYS A 54 4.60 0.48 5.59
C LYS A 54 4.66 -0.23 4.25
N ILE A 55 3.83 0.19 3.28
CA ILE A 55 3.87 -0.32 1.91
C ILE A 55 5.23 -0.02 1.26
N PHE A 56 5.74 1.21 1.39
CA PHE A 56 7.09 1.54 0.91
C PHE A 56 8.19 0.73 1.59
N ARG A 57 8.05 0.48 2.89
CA ARG A 57 8.99 -0.34 3.64
C ARG A 57 9.00 -1.78 3.13
N ALA A 58 7.84 -2.35 2.85
CA ALA A 58 7.73 -3.69 2.26
C ALA A 58 8.39 -3.74 0.87
N MET A 59 8.10 -2.74 0.02
CA MET A 59 8.67 -2.60 -1.32
C MET A 59 10.21 -2.51 -1.29
N ASN A 60 10.77 -1.71 -0.36
CA ASN A 60 12.22 -1.58 -0.19
C ASN A 60 12.88 -2.81 0.45
N THR A 61 12.14 -3.58 1.25
CA THR A 61 12.65 -4.81 1.88
C THR A 61 12.70 -5.96 0.86
N TYR A 62 11.73 -6.00 -0.07
CA TYR A 62 11.60 -7.04 -1.09
C TYR A 62 11.63 -6.47 -2.51
N PRO A 63 12.73 -5.81 -2.93
CA PRO A 63 12.83 -5.21 -4.26
C PRO A 63 12.83 -6.25 -5.39
N LYS A 64 13.23 -7.49 -5.09
CA LYS A 64 13.31 -8.60 -6.06
C LYS A 64 12.06 -9.48 -6.13
N SER A 65 11.08 -9.26 -5.25
CA SER A 65 9.85 -10.06 -5.22
C SER A 65 8.80 -9.37 -6.06
N GLU A 66 8.62 -9.84 -7.30
CA GLU A 66 7.66 -9.28 -8.26
C GLU A 66 6.25 -9.21 -7.68
N GLU A 67 5.85 -10.24 -6.93
CA GLU A 67 4.52 -10.32 -6.32
C GLU A 67 4.32 -9.26 -5.23
N VAL A 68 5.33 -9.04 -4.37
CA VAL A 68 5.28 -7.96 -3.37
C VAL A 68 5.28 -6.60 -4.06
N GLN A 69 6.08 -6.40 -5.11
CA GLN A 69 6.07 -5.17 -5.90
C GLN A 69 4.69 -4.92 -6.53
N LYS A 70 4.07 -5.95 -7.12
CA LYS A 70 2.74 -5.86 -7.73
C LYS A 70 1.66 -5.45 -6.75
N LEU A 71 1.59 -6.13 -5.60
CA LEU A 71 0.58 -5.86 -4.57
C LEU A 71 0.78 -4.49 -3.92
N THR A 72 2.03 -4.11 -3.64
CA THR A 72 2.35 -2.78 -3.08
C THR A 72 2.01 -1.66 -4.06
N CYS A 73 2.33 -1.82 -5.34
CA CYS A 73 1.95 -0.87 -6.39
C CYS A 73 0.44 -0.79 -6.59
N GLY A 74 -0.27 -1.93 -6.59
CA GLY A 74 -1.73 -1.99 -6.67
C GLY A 74 -2.39 -1.25 -5.51
N ALA A 75 -1.92 -1.48 -4.28
CA ALA A 75 -2.41 -0.76 -3.11
C ALA A 75 -2.15 0.76 -3.22
N LEU A 76 -0.93 1.18 -3.60
CA LEU A 76 -0.60 2.59 -3.79
C LEU A 76 -1.45 3.27 -4.86
N ARG A 77 -1.71 2.59 -5.98
CA ARG A 77 -2.62 3.08 -7.04
C ARG A 77 -4.02 3.32 -6.46
N CYS A 78 -4.55 2.40 -5.66
CA CYS A 78 -5.86 2.58 -5.03
C CYS A 78 -5.90 3.75 -4.04
N PHE A 79 -4.80 4.03 -3.34
CA PHE A 79 -4.67 5.25 -2.52
C PHE A 79 -4.62 6.52 -3.38
N ALA A 80 -3.84 6.51 -4.46
CA ALA A 80 -3.69 7.65 -5.37
C ALA A 80 -4.96 8.00 -6.16
N LEU A 81 -5.88 7.03 -6.35
CA LEU A 81 -7.18 7.27 -6.97
C LEU A 81 -8.13 8.14 -6.12
N ASN A 82 -7.77 8.46 -4.88
CA ASN A 82 -8.53 9.38 -4.05
C ASN A 82 -7.81 10.73 -3.97
N ASP A 83 -8.42 11.79 -4.52
CA ASP A 83 -7.78 13.11 -4.66
C ASP A 83 -7.32 13.72 -3.33
N ASP A 84 -8.06 13.50 -2.24
CA ASP A 84 -7.66 13.99 -0.92
C ASP A 84 -6.38 13.30 -0.43
N ILE A 85 -6.31 11.99 -0.67
CA ILE A 85 -5.18 11.17 -0.28
C ILE A 85 -3.98 11.47 -1.18
N ALA A 86 -4.19 11.59 -2.50
CA ALA A 86 -3.18 12.00 -3.45
C ALA A 86 -2.57 13.36 -3.07
N ARG A 87 -3.40 14.32 -2.62
CA ARG A 87 -2.94 15.61 -2.12
C ARG A 87 -2.09 15.47 -0.86
N SER A 88 -2.55 14.72 0.15
CA SER A 88 -1.72 14.45 1.34
C SER A 88 -0.42 13.72 1.01
N LEU A 89 -0.42 12.85 0.01
CA LEU A 89 0.79 12.15 -0.44
C LEU A 89 1.78 13.08 -1.14
N MET A 90 1.26 14.04 -1.91
CA MET A 90 2.08 15.11 -2.50
C MET A 90 2.66 16.03 -1.42
N GLU A 91 1.86 16.42 -0.41
CA GLU A 91 2.30 17.24 0.73
C GLU A 91 3.39 16.55 1.57
N MET A 92 3.27 15.23 1.76
CA MET A 92 4.28 14.44 2.48
C MET A 92 5.55 14.17 1.63
N GLY A 93 5.64 14.71 0.40
CA GLY A 93 6.77 14.49 -0.50
C GLY A 93 6.89 13.05 -1.02
N VAL A 94 5.92 12.20 -0.70
CA VAL A 94 5.87 10.79 -1.14
C VAL A 94 5.30 10.67 -2.55
N GLY A 95 4.63 11.71 -3.07
CA GLY A 95 4.08 11.74 -4.42
C GLY A 95 5.12 11.40 -5.49
N ALA A 96 6.34 11.92 -5.39
CA ALA A 96 7.43 11.57 -6.30
C ALA A 96 7.85 10.09 -6.19
N LYS A 97 7.88 9.54 -4.97
CA LYS A 97 8.15 8.11 -4.72
C LYS A 97 7.06 7.22 -5.30
N ILE A 98 5.79 7.62 -5.17
CA ILE A 98 4.66 6.87 -5.75
C ILE A 98 4.72 6.93 -7.27
N ILE A 99 4.92 8.11 -7.86
CA ILE A 99 5.08 8.26 -9.31
C ILE A 99 6.28 7.46 -9.80
N TRP A 100 7.41 7.48 -9.08
CA TRP A 100 8.59 6.71 -9.44
C TRP A 100 8.35 5.19 -9.34
N SER A 101 7.69 4.71 -8.28
CA SER A 101 7.28 3.31 -8.17
C SER A 101 6.29 2.91 -9.26
N MET A 102 5.34 3.79 -9.60
CA MET A 102 4.37 3.56 -10.68
C MET A 102 5.02 3.58 -12.06
N ASP A 103 5.94 4.49 -12.36
CA ASP A 103 6.65 4.59 -13.64
C ASP A 103 7.65 3.43 -13.84
N ASN A 104 8.33 2.99 -12.78
CA ASN A 104 9.22 1.83 -12.86
C ASN A 104 8.44 0.52 -13.06
N TYR A 105 7.23 0.39 -12.50
CA TYR A 105 6.44 -0.85 -12.63
C TYR A 105 5.53 -0.86 -13.87
N ILE A 106 5.01 0.29 -14.33
CA ILE A 106 4.29 0.40 -15.62
C ILE A 106 5.18 0.04 -16.81
N LYS A 107 6.50 0.22 -16.68
CA LYS A 107 7.49 -0.22 -17.68
C LYS A 107 7.86 -1.71 -17.56
N SER A 108 7.45 -2.42 -16.50
CA SER A 108 7.55 -3.88 -16.47
C SER A 108 6.33 -4.47 -17.19
N GLU A 109 6.57 -5.22 -18.25
CA GLU A 109 5.60 -5.67 -19.26
C GLU A 109 4.45 -6.59 -18.77
N ASP A 110 4.25 -6.80 -17.46
CA ASP A 110 3.33 -7.82 -16.92
C ASP A 110 1.95 -7.31 -16.45
N VAL A 111 1.46 -6.20 -17.02
CA VAL A 111 0.06 -5.78 -16.90
C VAL A 111 -0.53 -5.37 -18.26
N GLN A 112 -0.41 -6.25 -19.25
CA GLN A 112 -1.27 -6.28 -20.44
C GLN A 112 -2.21 -7.49 -20.37
#